data_AF-A0A7L2I994-F1
#
_entry.id   AF-A0A7L2I994-F1
#
_cell.length_a   1.000
_cell.length_b   1.000
_cell.length_c   1.000
_cell.angle_alpha   90.00
_cell.angle_beta   90.00
_cell.angle_gamma   90.00
#
_symmetry.space_group_name_H-M   'P 1'
#
loop_
_entity.id
_entity.type
_entity.pdbx_description
1 polymer ?
#
loop_
_entity_poly.entity_id
_entity_poly.type
_entity_poly.pdbx_seq_one_letter_code
_entity_poly.pdbx_strand_id
1 'polypeptide(L)'
;MAGRTVRVRGFPAELPPDRAADKLTIHFLRSRNGGGEIADVQVLPGACALITFEAPEVAQRILQAEHVLSVGGRRYPLEVTAHGAELSADEV
;
A
#
# COMPACT_ATOMS: atom_id res chain seq x y z
N MET A 1 3.98 -14.65 8.55
CA MET A 1 3.59 -13.84 7.35
C MET A 1 3.95 -12.37 7.55
N ALA A 2 5.16 -12.08 8.05
CA ALA A 2 5.60 -10.71 8.29
C ALA A 2 6.30 -10.16 7.03
N GLY A 3 6.08 -8.89 6.70
CA GLY A 3 6.79 -8.20 5.61
C GLY A 3 6.12 -8.21 4.23
N ARG A 4 4.88 -8.67 4.12
CA ARG A 4 4.09 -8.58 2.86
C ARG A 4 3.08 -7.44 2.84
N THR A 5 2.78 -6.86 3.99
CA THR A 5 1.76 -5.83 4.12
C THR A 5 2.41 -4.46 4.32
N VAL A 6 1.90 -3.47 3.61
CA VAL A 6 2.29 -2.07 3.77
C VAL A 6 1.07 -1.24 4.13
N ARG A 7 1.31 -0.18 4.90
CA ARG A 7 0.31 0.83 5.24
C ARG A 7 0.52 2.05 4.36
N VAL A 8 -0.52 2.43 3.63
CA VAL A 8 -0.54 3.56 2.69
C VAL A 8 -1.45 4.66 3.23
N ARG A 9 -0.99 5.91 3.18
CA ARG A 9 -1.71 7.12 3.63
C ARG A 9 -1.56 8.26 2.63
N GLY A 10 -2.36 9.32 2.79
CA GLY A 10 -2.21 10.56 2.01
C GLY A 10 -3.13 10.68 0.79
N PHE A 11 -3.98 9.68 0.53
CA PHE A 11 -5.04 9.77 -0.48
C PHE A 11 -6.23 10.61 0.05
N PRO A 12 -7.07 11.18 -0.83
CA PRO A 12 -8.16 12.06 -0.41
C PRO A 12 -9.16 11.35 0.50
N ALA A 13 -9.41 11.89 1.71
CA ALA A 13 -10.37 11.34 2.67
C ALA A 13 -11.84 11.43 2.20
N GLU A 14 -12.12 12.31 1.24
CA GLU A 14 -13.41 12.41 0.54
C GLU A 14 -13.65 11.27 -0.47
N LEU A 15 -12.62 10.48 -0.79
CA LEU A 15 -12.74 9.37 -1.72
C LEU A 15 -13.45 8.19 -1.03
N PRO A 16 -14.51 7.63 -1.63
CA PRO A 16 -15.18 6.45 -1.08
C PRO A 16 -14.20 5.28 -0.89
N PRO A 17 -14.35 4.47 0.17
CA PRO A 17 -13.45 3.35 0.45
C PRO A 17 -13.26 2.41 -0.74
N ASP A 18 -14.33 2.05 -1.43
CA ASP A 18 -14.27 1.17 -2.60
C ASP A 18 -13.45 1.79 -3.74
N ARG A 19 -13.66 3.09 -4.02
CA ARG A 19 -12.89 3.81 -5.05
C ARG A 19 -11.43 4.00 -4.64
N ALA A 20 -11.16 4.21 -3.35
CA ALA A 20 -9.80 4.29 -2.84
C ALA A 20 -9.09 2.95 -3.02
N ALA A 21 -9.75 1.85 -2.64
CA ALA A 21 -9.24 0.49 -2.83
C ALA A 21 -8.91 0.24 -4.31
N ASP A 22 -9.87 0.44 -5.23
CA ASP A 22 -9.66 0.24 -6.66
C ASP A 22 -8.47 1.04 -7.20
N LYS A 23 -8.36 2.32 -6.81
CA LYS A 23 -7.29 3.20 -7.26
C LYS A 23 -5.92 2.76 -6.73
N LEU A 24 -5.86 2.38 -5.46
CA LEU A 24 -4.64 1.87 -4.84
C LEU A 24 -4.24 0.54 -5.47
N THR A 25 -5.18 -0.39 -5.63
CA THR A 25 -4.98 -1.68 -6.31
C THR A 25 -4.39 -1.47 -7.70
N ILE A 26 -5.03 -0.66 -8.55
CA ILE A 26 -4.54 -0.37 -9.91
C ILE A 26 -3.15 0.29 -9.88
N HIS A 27 -2.87 1.14 -8.89
CA HIS A 27 -1.57 1.80 -8.76
C HIS A 27 -0.47 0.80 -8.40
N PHE A 28 -0.70 -0.04 -7.39
CA PHE A 28 0.28 -0.97 -6.85
C PHE A 28 0.33 -2.33 -7.55
N LEU A 29 -0.60 -2.64 -8.45
CA LEU A 29 -0.45 -3.78 -9.39
C LEU A 29 0.59 -3.50 -10.48
N ARG A 30 0.89 -2.23 -10.78
CA ARG A 30 1.80 -1.89 -11.88
C ARG A 30 3.25 -1.96 -11.46
N SER A 31 4.01 -2.87 -12.08
CA SER A 31 5.43 -3.08 -11.80
C SER A 31 6.31 -1.84 -12.02
N ARG A 32 5.91 -0.92 -12.91
CA ARG A 32 6.61 0.36 -13.10
C ARG A 32 6.58 1.27 -11.88
N ASN A 33 5.62 1.07 -10.99
CA ASN A 33 5.52 1.76 -9.71
C ASN A 33 6.19 0.92 -8.60
N GLY A 34 7.05 -0.05 -8.92
CA GLY A 34 7.60 -1.00 -7.94
C GLY A 34 6.58 -2.02 -7.41
N GLY A 35 5.35 -1.98 -7.94
CA GLY A 35 4.23 -2.83 -7.57
C GLY A 35 4.32 -4.28 -8.05
N GLY A 36 3.30 -5.06 -7.72
CA GLY A 36 3.19 -6.48 -8.05
C GLY A 36 1.83 -7.05 -7.65
N GLU A 37 1.69 -8.36 -7.66
CA GLU A 37 0.42 -9.02 -7.33
C GLU A 37 -0.01 -8.73 -5.88
N ILE A 38 -1.28 -8.37 -5.74
CA ILE A 38 -1.89 -7.98 -4.47
C ILE A 38 -2.81 -9.11 -4.04
N ALA A 39 -2.61 -9.57 -2.80
CA ALA A 39 -3.45 -10.58 -2.16
C ALA A 39 -4.71 -9.96 -1.54
N ASP A 40 -4.56 -8.78 -0.91
CA ASP A 40 -5.68 -8.11 -0.24
C ASP A 40 -5.47 -6.59 -0.11
N VAL A 41 -6.58 -5.83 -0.08
CA VAL A 41 -6.60 -4.38 0.16
C VAL A 41 -7.70 -4.01 1.14
N GLN A 42 -7.31 -3.50 2.30
CA GLN A 42 -8.22 -3.04 3.34
C GLN A 42 -8.12 -1.53 3.53
N VAL A 43 -9.17 -0.80 3.17
CA VAL A 43 -9.26 0.64 3.42
C VAL A 43 -9.78 0.90 4.83
N LEU A 44 -9.01 1.68 5.59
CA LEU A 44 -9.31 2.09 6.95
C LEU A 44 -9.85 3.53 6.99
N PRO A 45 -10.60 3.90 8.04
CA PRO A 45 -10.98 5.29 8.28
C PRO A 45 -9.77 6.23 8.36
N GLY A 46 -9.96 7.49 7.93
CA GLY A 46 -8.92 8.52 8.03
C GLY A 46 -7.87 8.48 6.90
N ALA A 47 -8.29 8.11 5.68
CA ALA A 47 -7.41 8.07 4.49
C ALA A 47 -6.18 7.18 4.66
N CYS A 48 -6.40 6.00 5.25
CA CYS A 48 -5.37 5.00 5.46
C CYS A 48 -5.80 3.68 4.81
N ALA A 49 -4.88 2.92 4.24
CA ALA A 49 -5.15 1.61 3.67
C ALA A 49 -4.02 0.64 4.03
N LEU A 50 -4.36 -0.63 4.16
CA LEU A 50 -3.43 -1.73 4.28
C LEU A 50 -3.46 -2.52 2.98
N ILE A 51 -2.30 -2.75 2.40
CA ILE A 51 -2.16 -3.49 1.14
C ILE A 51 -1.26 -4.67 1.42
N THR A 52 -1.78 -5.87 1.19
CA THR A 52 -1.04 -7.12 1.35
C THR A 52 -0.66 -7.65 -0.03
N PHE A 53 0.63 -7.82 -0.27
CA PHE A 53 1.15 -8.37 -1.51
C PHE A 53 1.33 -9.88 -1.43
N GLU A 54 1.26 -10.56 -2.57
CA GLU A 54 1.62 -11.98 -2.67
C GLU A 54 3.09 -12.22 -2.32
N ALA A 55 3.96 -11.33 -2.82
CA ALA A 55 5.40 -11.42 -2.70
C ALA A 55 5.97 -10.34 -1.76
N PRO A 56 6.77 -10.69 -0.72
CA PRO A 56 7.33 -9.72 0.23
C PRO A 56 8.35 -8.77 -0.43
N GLU A 57 8.99 -9.18 -1.53
CA GLU A 57 9.92 -8.33 -2.28
C GLU A 57 9.21 -7.12 -2.90
N VAL A 58 7.92 -7.26 -3.22
CA VAL A 58 7.09 -6.15 -3.72
C VAL A 58 6.89 -5.12 -2.63
N ALA A 59 6.54 -5.55 -1.41
CA ALA A 59 6.39 -4.64 -0.27
C ALA A 59 7.68 -3.85 0.00
N GLN A 60 8.84 -4.50 -0.05
CA GLN A 60 10.14 -3.83 0.12
C GLN A 60 10.41 -2.78 -0.96
N ARG A 61 10.15 -3.11 -2.24
CA ARG A 61 10.34 -2.17 -3.35
C ARG A 61 9.43 -0.95 -3.23
N ILE A 62 8.19 -1.17 -2.84
CA ILE A 62 7.22 -0.09 -2.65
C ILE A 62 7.67 0.82 -1.51
N LEU A 63 8.22 0.28 -0.41
CA LEU A 63 8.74 1.10 0.69
C LEU A 63 9.94 1.97 0.30
N GLN A 64 10.71 1.58 -0.72
CA GLN A 64 11.86 2.33 -1.21
C GLN A 64 11.52 3.31 -2.35
N ALA A 65 10.30 3.26 -2.87
CA ALA A 65 9.86 4.11 -3.97
C ALA A 65 8.89 5.20 -3.49
N GLU A 66 8.93 6.35 -4.16
CA GLU A 66 7.91 7.39 -3.97
C GLU A 66 6.68 7.10 -4.83
N HIS A 67 5.50 7.23 -4.23
CA HIS A 67 4.23 6.94 -4.91
C HIS A 67 3.36 8.19 -4.93
N VAL A 68 2.76 8.46 -6.09
CA VAL A 68 1.85 9.59 -6.26
C VAL A 68 0.57 9.12 -6.91
N LEU A 69 -0.54 9.22 -6.18
CA LEU A 69 -1.86 8.87 -6.68
C LEU A 69 -2.49 10.05 -7.41
N SER A 70 -2.98 9.82 -8.62
CA SER A 70 -3.72 10.82 -9.37
C SER A 70 -5.23 10.59 -9.25
N VAL A 71 -5.93 11.50 -8.58
CA VAL A 71 -7.38 11.44 -8.37
C VAL A 71 -8.01 12.73 -8.89
N GLY A 72 -8.90 12.64 -9.89
CA GLY A 72 -9.58 13.81 -10.44
C GLY A 72 -8.66 14.89 -11.02
N GLY A 73 -7.50 14.53 -11.55
CA GLY A 73 -6.51 15.47 -12.07
C GLY A 73 -5.60 16.11 -11.01
N ARG A 74 -5.81 15.80 -9.73
CA ARG A 74 -4.92 16.21 -8.63
C ARG A 74 -3.97 15.08 -8.26
N ARG A 75 -2.76 15.46 -7.83
CA ARG A 75 -1.70 14.54 -7.42
C ARG A 75 -1.62 14.51 -5.89
N TYR A 76 -1.68 13.31 -5.33
CA TYR A 76 -1.64 13.05 -3.90
C TYR A 76 -0.41 12.18 -3.60
N PRO A 77 0.64 12.72 -2.97
CA PRO A 77 1.77 11.90 -2.55
C PRO A 77 1.28 10.89 -1.51
N LEU A 78 1.61 9.62 -1.73
CA LEU A 78 1.25 8.54 -0.83
C LEU A 78 2.41 8.29 0.13
N GLU A 79 2.11 8.28 1.41
CA GLU A 79 3.04 7.84 2.45
C GLU A 79 2.89 6.33 2.59
N VAL A 80 3.95 5.58 2.29
CA VAL A 80 3.98 4.13 2.48
C VAL A 80 4.90 3.78 3.64
N THR A 81 4.38 2.96 4.55
CA THR A 81 5.08 2.52 5.76
C THR A 81 4.92 1.02 5.92
N ALA A 82 5.91 0.34 6.50
CA ALA A 82 5.82 -1.10 6.72
C ALA A 82 4.68 -1.40 7.70
N HIS A 83 3.83 -2.39 7.40
CA HIS A 83 2.81 -2.87 8.31
C HIS A 83 3.25 -4.24 8.86
N GLY A 84 4.02 -4.19 9.95
CA GLY A 84 4.56 -5.39 10.59
C GLY A 84 5.97 -5.17 11.12
N ALA A 85 6.07 -4.59 12.31
CA ALA A 85 7.01 -5.07 13.32
C ALA A 85 6.06 -5.61 14.39
N GLU A 86 5.96 -6.91 14.62
CA GLU A 86 6.76 -7.61 15.62
C GLU A 86 6.73 -9.11 15.35
N LEU A 87 7.80 -9.70 14.83
CA LEU A 87 8.19 -11.10 15.08
C LEU A 87 9.73 -11.18 14.98
N SER A 88 10.39 -10.44 15.86
CA SER A 88 11.58 -10.96 16.54
C SER A 88 10.98 -11.62 17.79
N ALA A 89 11.12 -12.90 18.08
CA ALA A 89 12.28 -13.77 17.94
C ALA A 89 11.85 -15.17 17.48
N ASP A 90 12.55 -15.69 16.46
CA ASP A 90 12.88 -17.11 16.44
C ASP A 90 13.94 -17.29 17.54
N GLU A 91 13.48 -17.53 18.78
CA GLU A 91 14.37 -18.02 19.84
C GLU A 91 14.60 -19.50 19.58
N VAL A 92 15.86 -19.83 19.22
CA VAL A 92 16.40 -21.18 19.05
C VAL A 92 16.68 -21.82 20.40
#